data_AF-A0A634DQB1-F1
#
_entry.id   AF-A0A634DQB1-F1
#
_cell.length_a   1.000
_cell.length_b   1.000
_cell.length_c   1.000
_cell.angle_alpha   90.00
_cell.angle_beta   90.00
_cell.angle_gamma   90.00
#
_symmetry.space_group_name_H-M   'P 1'
#
loop_
_entity.id
_entity.type
_entity.pdbx_description
1 polymer ?
#
loop_
_entity_poly.entity_id
_entity_poly.type
_entity_poly.pdbx_seq_one_letter_code
_entity_poly.pdbx_strand_id
1 'polypeptide(L)'
;MLRHIQNSLGSVYRSNTATPQGQIIHHRNFQSQFDTTGNTLYNNCWVCSLNVIKSRDGNNYSALEDITSDNQAFNNILEGIDIIECENLLKEMNVQKIPESSLFTNIKEALQAEVFNSTVEDDFES
;
A
#
# COMPACT_ATOMS: atom_id res chain seq x y z
N MET A 1 -4.14 27.18 -17.12
CA MET A 1 -3.66 25.79 -16.97
C MET A 1 -2.90 25.52 -15.66
N LEU A 2 -2.47 26.54 -14.90
CA LEU A 2 -1.87 26.38 -13.55
C LEU A 2 -2.90 26.28 -12.39
N ARG A 3 -4.19 26.54 -12.65
CA ARG A 3 -5.24 26.52 -11.62
C ARG A 3 -5.81 25.13 -11.29
N HIS A 4 -5.53 24.11 -12.11
CA HIS A 4 -6.08 22.77 -11.91
C HIS A 4 -5.18 21.84 -11.07
N ILE A 5 -3.90 22.18 -10.89
CA ILE A 5 -2.98 21.35 -10.08
C ILE A 5 -3.10 21.68 -8.59
N GLN A 6 -3.51 22.91 -8.23
CA GLN A 6 -3.64 23.32 -6.82
C GLN A 6 -4.85 22.71 -6.09
N ASN A 7 -5.81 22.10 -6.80
CA ASN A 7 -6.98 21.48 -6.18
C ASN A 7 -6.77 20.02 -5.78
N SER A 8 -5.64 19.40 -6.14
CA SER A 8 -5.38 17.98 -5.83
C SER A 8 -4.77 17.77 -4.43
N LEU A 9 -4.03 18.76 -3.92
CA LEU A 9 -3.32 18.65 -2.63
C LEU A 9 -4.08 19.26 -1.44
N GLY A 10 -5.16 20.01 -1.71
CA GLY A 10 -5.95 20.71 -0.68
C GLY A 10 -7.02 19.87 0.02
N SER A 11 -7.27 18.62 -0.40
CA SER A 11 -8.39 17.80 0.10
C SER A 11 -7.98 16.74 1.13
N VAL A 12 -6.70 16.62 1.48
CA VAL A 12 -6.25 15.60 2.46
C VAL A 12 -6.45 16.07 3.91
N TYR A 13 -6.72 17.35 4.14
CA TYR A 13 -6.98 17.90 5.47
C TYR A 13 -8.47 18.21 5.66
N ARG A 14 -9.13 17.36 6.46
CA ARG A 14 -10.51 17.42 6.96
C ARG A 14 -11.53 16.57 6.18
N SER A 15 -11.46 15.26 6.38
CA SER A 15 -12.66 14.44 6.48
C SER A 15 -12.82 13.94 7.92
N ASN A 16 -13.38 14.78 8.79
CA ASN A 16 -14.09 14.28 9.98
C ASN A 16 -15.44 13.73 9.48
N THR A 17 -15.41 12.66 8.71
CA THR A 17 -16.60 11.87 8.40
C THR A 17 -16.71 10.83 9.51
N ALA A 18 -17.77 10.92 10.31
CA ALA A 18 -18.16 9.83 11.18
C ALA A 18 -18.16 8.54 10.37
N THR A 19 -17.39 7.55 10.79
CA THR A 19 -17.28 6.25 10.13
C THR A 19 -18.69 5.64 10.04
N PRO A 20 -19.20 5.35 8.83
CA PRO A 20 -20.43 4.58 8.68
C PRO A 20 -20.37 3.32 9.54
N GLN A 21 -21.42 3.08 10.33
CA GLN A 21 -21.51 1.90 11.19
C GLN A 21 -21.39 0.64 10.33
N GLY A 22 -20.40 -0.21 10.62
CA GLY A 22 -20.10 -1.42 9.83
C GLY A 22 -18.80 -1.36 9.02
N GLN A 23 -18.13 -0.22 8.93
CA GLN A 23 -16.85 -0.10 8.21
C GLN A 23 -15.64 -0.27 9.12
N ILE A 24 -14.61 -0.99 8.65
CA ILE A 24 -13.35 -1.22 9.36
C ILE A 24 -12.29 -0.24 8.83
N ILE A 25 -11.72 0.59 9.71
CA ILE A 25 -10.62 1.50 9.38
C ILE A 25 -9.44 1.23 10.30
N HIS A 26 -8.27 0.97 9.71
CA HIS A 26 -7.01 0.82 10.45
C HIS A 26 -6.21 2.13 10.45
N HIS A 27 -5.67 2.51 11.61
CA HIS A 27 -4.82 3.70 11.74
C HIS A 27 -3.35 3.32 11.49
N ARG A 28 -2.86 3.56 10.27
CA ARG A 28 -1.46 3.34 9.86
C ARG A 28 -0.84 4.64 9.37
N ASN A 29 0.47 4.79 9.52
CA ASN A 29 1.16 5.94 8.95
C ASN A 29 1.26 5.82 7.43
N PHE A 30 1.08 6.94 6.73
CA PHE A 30 1.28 7.01 5.28
C PHE A 30 2.70 7.51 4.97
N GLN A 31 3.35 6.87 4.01
CA GLN A 31 4.65 7.31 3.51
C GLN A 31 4.63 7.33 1.98
N SER A 32 5.02 8.47 1.41
CA SER A 32 5.14 8.65 -0.03
C SER A 32 6.51 8.17 -0.52
N GLN A 33 6.55 7.65 -1.74
CA GLN A 33 7.79 7.36 -2.47
C GLN A 33 8.34 8.58 -3.23
N PHE A 34 7.63 9.71 -3.19
CA PHE A 34 8.17 11.00 -3.62
C PHE A 34 8.97 11.66 -2.51
N ASP A 35 9.97 12.46 -2.89
CA ASP A 35 10.61 13.38 -1.96
C ASP A 35 9.64 14.47 -1.46
N THR A 36 10.07 15.25 -0.47
CA THR A 36 9.23 16.28 0.14
C THR A 36 8.84 17.40 -0.81
N THR A 37 9.62 17.60 -1.89
CA THR A 37 9.32 18.60 -2.92
C THR A 37 8.42 18.07 -4.04
N GLY A 38 8.22 16.75 -4.12
CA GLY A 38 7.46 16.08 -5.17
C GLY A 38 8.16 16.05 -6.54
N ASN A 39 9.43 16.41 -6.61
CA ASN A 39 10.19 16.49 -7.86
C ASN A 39 10.98 15.21 -8.15
N THR A 40 11.23 14.39 -7.12
CA THR A 40 11.93 13.10 -7.27
C THR A 40 11.00 11.97 -6.91
N LEU A 41 10.86 11.02 -7.84
CA LEU A 41 10.16 9.75 -7.63
C LEU A 41 11.21 8.66 -7.37
N TYR A 42 11.13 7.99 -6.22
CA TYR A 42 11.94 6.82 -5.90
C TYR A 42 11.13 5.53 -6.13
N ASN A 43 11.81 4.43 -6.43
CA ASN A 43 11.22 3.08 -6.50
C ASN A 43 11.04 2.45 -5.11
N ASN A 44 10.53 3.23 -4.16
CA ASN A 44 10.37 2.86 -2.74
C ASN A 44 9.02 2.17 -2.45
N CYS A 45 8.23 1.79 -3.47
CA CYS A 45 6.91 1.19 -3.27
C CYS A 45 6.92 -0.04 -2.34
N TRP A 46 7.97 -0.85 -2.42
CA TRP A 46 8.17 -2.05 -1.60
C TRP A 46 8.31 -1.70 -0.12
N VAL A 47 9.16 -0.73 0.22
CA VAL A 47 9.41 -0.32 1.61
C VAL A 47 8.24 0.47 2.19
N CYS A 48 7.59 1.33 1.40
CA CYS A 48 6.40 2.06 1.83
C CYS A 48 5.25 1.10 2.17
N SER A 49 5.00 0.09 1.33
CA SER A 49 3.94 -0.90 1.56
C SER A 49 4.24 -1.81 2.76
N LEU A 50 5.49 -2.25 2.91
CA LEU A 50 5.95 -3.00 4.08
C LEU A 50 5.74 -2.21 5.37
N ASN A 51 6.12 -0.94 5.39
CA ASN A 51 5.91 -0.06 6.54
C ASN A 51 4.42 0.03 6.90
N VAL A 52 3.53 0.20 5.91
CA VAL A 52 2.08 0.28 6.14
C VAL A 52 1.51 -0.99 6.79
N ILE A 53 1.95 -2.20 6.44
CA ILE A 53 1.39 -3.45 7.01
C ILE A 53 2.05 -3.89 8.32
N LYS A 54 3.28 -3.42 8.59
CA LYS A 54 4.03 -3.75 9.81
C LYS A 54 3.89 -2.71 10.93
N SER A 55 3.71 -1.43 10.59
CA SER A 55 3.47 -0.35 11.55
C SER A 55 2.20 -0.55 12.36
N ARG A 56 2.08 0.13 13.51
CA ARG A 56 0.86 0.17 14.32
C ARG A 56 0.64 1.57 14.87
N ASP A 57 -0.63 1.91 15.10
CA ASP A 57 -1.08 3.13 15.79
C ASP A 57 -0.49 4.43 15.24
N GLY A 58 -0.37 4.53 13.91
CA GLY A 58 0.16 5.73 13.24
C GLY A 58 1.68 5.95 13.37
N ASN A 59 2.43 5.02 13.96
CA ASN A 59 3.90 5.08 13.98
C ASN A 59 4.51 4.46 12.71
N ASN A 60 5.82 4.62 12.51
CA ASN A 60 6.56 3.82 11.53
C ASN A 60 7.00 2.49 12.13
N TYR A 61 7.24 1.50 11.28
CA TYR A 61 7.79 0.21 11.70
C TYR A 61 9.26 0.37 12.14
N SER A 62 9.61 -0.17 13.30
CA SER A 62 10.89 0.09 13.95
C SER A 62 12.10 -0.52 13.25
N ALA A 63 11.94 -1.63 12.53
CA ALA A 63 13.03 -2.29 11.82
C ALA A 63 13.20 -1.78 10.37
N LEU A 64 12.58 -0.67 10.01
CA LEU A 64 12.69 -0.10 8.67
C LEU A 64 14.12 0.37 8.36
N GLU A 65 14.82 0.90 9.36
CA GLU A 65 16.22 1.33 9.24
C GLU A 65 17.13 0.13 8.92
N ASP A 66 16.94 -1.00 9.60
CA ASP A 66 17.72 -2.23 9.35
C ASP A 66 17.52 -2.75 7.91
N ILE A 67 16.29 -2.66 7.38
CA ILE A 67 15.95 -3.15 6.03
C ILE A 67 16.52 -2.24 4.94
N THR A 68 16.61 -0.94 5.21
CA THR A 68 17.00 0.08 4.21
C THR A 68 18.49 0.43 4.27
N SER A 69 19.18 0.07 5.35
CA SER A 69 20.61 0.36 5.53
C SER A 69 21.44 -0.30 4.44
N ASP A 70 22.24 0.50 3.74
CA ASP A 70 23.09 0.09 2.60
C ASP A 70 22.36 -0.65 1.46
N ASN A 71 21.03 -0.60 1.42
CA ASN A 71 20.24 -1.23 0.38
C ASN A 71 20.17 -0.34 -0.86
N GLN A 72 20.78 -0.79 -1.97
CA GLN A 72 20.83 -0.04 -3.22
C GLN A 72 19.46 0.20 -3.87
N ALA A 73 18.44 -0.57 -3.50
CA ALA A 73 17.06 -0.36 -3.96
C ALA A 73 16.34 0.78 -3.20
N PHE A 74 16.84 1.17 -2.02
CA PHE A 74 16.25 2.26 -1.24
C PHE A 74 16.68 3.63 -1.79
N ASN A 75 15.72 4.53 -1.97
CA ASN A 75 15.91 5.86 -2.59
C ASN A 75 16.55 5.80 -3.99
N ASN A 76 16.32 4.72 -4.72
CA ASN A 76 16.80 4.57 -6.09
C ASN A 76 15.76 5.09 -7.10
N ILE A 77 16.22 5.88 -8.07
CA ILE A 77 15.38 6.49 -9.10
C ILE A 77 15.18 5.56 -10.31
N LEU A 78 16.12 4.64 -10.54
CA LEU A 78 16.14 3.79 -11.73
C LEU A 78 15.30 2.52 -11.53
N GLU A 79 15.61 1.74 -10.49
CA GLU A 79 15.01 0.43 -10.25
C GLU A 79 14.73 0.23 -8.77
N GLY A 80 13.72 -0.59 -8.45
CA GLY A 80 13.38 -0.99 -7.09
C GLY A 80 14.14 -2.24 -6.65
N ILE A 81 13.61 -2.92 -5.63
CA ILE A 81 14.13 -4.20 -5.15
C ILE A 81 13.90 -5.30 -6.19
N ASP A 82 14.87 -6.21 -6.34
CA ASP A 82 14.71 -7.39 -7.19
C ASP A 82 13.56 -8.29 -6.66
N ILE A 83 12.87 -8.97 -7.56
CA ILE A 83 11.70 -9.80 -7.20
C ILE A 83 12.10 -10.94 -6.24
N ILE A 84 13.22 -11.62 -6.49
CA ILE A 84 13.67 -12.75 -5.67
C ILE A 84 14.13 -12.26 -4.29
N GLU A 85 14.81 -11.12 -4.26
CA GLU A 85 15.22 -10.47 -3.00
C GLU A 85 13.99 -10.06 -2.17
N CYS A 86 12.98 -9.48 -2.82
CA CYS A 86 11.72 -9.09 -2.18
C CYS A 86 10.95 -10.30 -1.62
N GLU A 87 10.88 -11.42 -2.36
CA GLU A 87 10.22 -12.64 -1.86
C GLU A 87 10.89 -13.19 -0.59
N ASN A 88 12.22 -13.08 -0.47
CA ASN A 88 12.93 -13.51 0.72
C ASN A 88 12.72 -12.54 1.89
N LEU A 89 12.80 -11.24 1.63
CA LEU A 89 12.49 -10.21 2.62
C LEU A 89 11.09 -10.37 3.21
N LEU A 90 10.08 -10.66 2.37
CA LEU A 90 8.71 -10.91 2.83
C LEU A 90 8.65 -12.07 3.84
N LYS A 91 9.39 -13.16 3.61
CA LYS A 91 9.47 -14.29 4.54
C LYS A 91 10.14 -13.91 5.86
N GLU A 92 11.27 -13.20 5.80
CA GLU A 92 12.01 -12.73 6.99
C GLU A 92 11.14 -11.81 7.87
N MET A 93 10.33 -10.98 7.24
CA MET A 93 9.43 -10.05 7.92
C MET A 93 8.10 -10.68 8.34
N ASN A 94 7.91 -11.98 8.15
CA ASN A 94 6.66 -12.68 8.39
C ASN A 94 5.46 -12.01 7.69
N VAL A 95 5.65 -11.68 6.41
CA VAL A 95 4.60 -11.22 5.49
C VAL A 95 4.23 -12.41 4.61
N GLN A 96 2.99 -12.86 4.74
CA GLN A 96 2.49 -14.05 4.08
C GLN A 96 1.38 -13.68 3.10
N LYS A 97 1.17 -14.52 2.09
CA LYS A 97 -0.03 -14.42 1.26
C LYS A 97 -1.26 -14.65 2.14
N ILE A 98 -2.38 -14.02 1.80
CA ILE A 98 -3.66 -14.32 2.44
C ILE A 98 -4.00 -15.80 2.22
N PRO A 99 -4.62 -16.48 3.21
CA PRO A 99 -5.00 -17.87 3.07
C PRO A 99 -6.10 -18.03 2.01
N GLU A 100 -6.17 -19.21 1.41
CA GLU A 100 -7.23 -19.56 0.47
C GLU A 100 -8.60 -19.62 1.18
N SER A 101 -9.63 -19.06 0.53
CA SER A 101 -11.01 -19.05 1.00
C SER A 101 -11.98 -19.13 -0.17
N SER A 102 -13.24 -19.48 0.09
CA SER A 102 -14.28 -19.51 -0.94
C SER A 102 -14.50 -18.13 -1.57
N LEU A 103 -14.60 -17.08 -0.75
CA LEU A 103 -14.70 -15.68 -1.23
C LEU A 103 -13.49 -15.31 -2.10
N PHE A 104 -12.28 -15.63 -1.66
CA PHE A 104 -11.08 -15.34 -2.44
C PHE A 104 -11.03 -16.12 -3.76
N THR A 105 -11.61 -17.33 -3.80
CA THR A 105 -11.72 -18.12 -5.02
C THR A 105 -12.72 -17.50 -6.00
N ASN A 106 -13.91 -17.10 -5.54
CA ASN A 106 -14.90 -16.39 -6.36
C ASN A 106 -14.31 -15.13 -6.99
N ILE A 107 -13.60 -14.32 -6.20
CA ILE A 107 -12.93 -13.11 -6.71
C ILE A 107 -11.82 -13.44 -7.71
N LYS A 108 -11.01 -14.47 -7.46
CA LYS A 108 -10.00 -14.91 -8.44
C LYS A 108 -10.64 -15.35 -9.76
N GLU A 109 -11.74 -16.09 -9.72
CA GLU A 109 -12.48 -16.51 -10.93
C GLU A 109 -13.07 -15.31 -11.67
N ALA A 110 -13.65 -14.35 -10.97
CA ALA A 110 -14.18 -13.12 -11.56
C ALA A 110 -13.07 -12.27 -12.19
N LEU A 111 -11.89 -12.16 -11.55
CA LEU A 111 -10.72 -11.48 -12.09
C LEU A 111 -10.19 -12.15 -13.36
N GLN A 112 -10.18 -13.50 -13.41
CA GLN A 112 -9.80 -14.22 -14.64
C GLN A 112 -10.76 -13.96 -15.80
N ALA A 113 -12.04 -13.70 -15.51
CA ALA A 113 -13.06 -13.37 -16.50
C ALA A 113 -13.19 -11.87 -16.80
N GLU A 114 -12.47 -11.01 -16.06
CA GLU A 114 -12.56 -9.54 -16.11
C GLU A 114 -14.00 -9.00 -15.92
N VAL A 115 -14.82 -9.67 -15.10
CA VAL A 115 -16.22 -9.29 -14.84
C VAL A 115 -16.35 -8.55 -13.51
N PHE A 116 -17.07 -7.43 -13.51
CA PHE A 116 -17.47 -6.71 -12.32
C PHE A 116 -18.95 -6.32 -12.41
N ASN A 117 -19.82 -7.19 -11.91
CA ASN A 117 -21.26 -6.97 -11.80
C ASN A 117 -21.66 -6.93 -10.32
N SER A 118 -22.93 -6.64 -10.01
CA SER A 118 -23.38 -6.49 -8.62
C SER A 118 -23.06 -7.69 -7.73
N THR A 119 -23.15 -8.92 -8.25
CA THR A 119 -22.81 -10.12 -7.46
C THR A 119 -21.32 -10.20 -7.15
N VAL A 120 -20.45 -9.84 -8.11
CA VAL A 120 -19.00 -9.80 -7.88
C VAL A 120 -18.63 -8.64 -6.93
N GLU A 121 -19.33 -7.52 -7.01
CA GLU A 121 -19.16 -6.38 -6.11
C GLU A 121 -19.56 -6.73 -4.66
N ASP A 122 -20.67 -7.44 -4.46
CA ASP A 122 -21.09 -7.94 -3.15
C ASP A 122 -20.07 -8.92 -2.55
N ASP A 123 -19.50 -9.81 -3.37
CA ASP A 123 -18.43 -10.74 -2.97
C ASP A 123 -17.11 -9.98 -2.66
N PHE A 124 -16.89 -8.81 -3.26
CA PHE A 124 -15.70 -7.97 -3.03
C PHE A 124 -15.82 -7.10 -1.78
N GLU A 125 -17.03 -6.66 -1.42
CA GLU A 125 -17.29 -5.92 -0.18
C GLU A 125 -17.17 -6.78 1.08
N SER A 126 -17.46 -8.09 0.97
CA SER A 126 -17.48 -9.07 2.06
C SER A 126 -16.08 -9.43 2.62
#